data_AF-A0A4Y2PTJ3-F1
#
_entry.id   AF-A0A4Y2PTJ3-F1
#
_cell.length_a   1.000
_cell.length_b   1.000
_cell.length_c   1.000
_cell.angle_alpha   90.00
_cell.angle_beta   90.00
_cell.angle_gamma   90.00
#
_symmetry.space_group_name_H-M   'P 1'
#
loop_
_entity.id
_entity.type
_entity.pdbx_description
1 polymer ?
#
loop_
_entity_poly.entity_id
_entity_poly.type
_entity_poly.pdbx_seq_one_letter_code
_entity_poly.pdbx_strand_id
1 'polypeptide(L)' 'MDPFLPVTTNDPVAPDTILNSIFCRCTTGCGRRCGCRKAGMQYSSACGTCHGICTNGAPLEEEEFELDREVEESNEI' A
#
# COMPACT_ATOMS: atom_id res chain seq x y z
N MET A 1 -27.83 -25.97 -15.20
CA MET A 1 -26.80 -25.98 -14.13
C MET A 1 -25.92 -24.78 -14.38
N ASP A 2 -25.92 -23.83 -13.46
CA ASP A 2 -25.18 -22.56 -13.56
C ASP A 2 -23.80 -22.72 -12.88
N PRO A 3 -22.68 -22.64 -13.61
CA PRO A 3 -21.37 -23.10 -13.12
C PRO A 3 -20.58 -22.11 -12.26
N PHE A 4 -21.15 -20.98 -11.84
CA PHE A 4 -20.39 -19.97 -11.07
C PHE A 4 -21.02 -19.65 -9.71
N LEU A 5 -20.87 -20.59 -8.77
CA LEU A 5 -21.13 -20.32 -7.36
C LEU A 5 -19.90 -19.68 -6.70
N PRO A 6 -20.08 -18.63 -5.87
CA PRO A 6 -18.97 -17.98 -5.18
C PRO A 6 -18.30 -18.92 -4.19
N VAL A 7 -16.98 -18.86 -4.12
CA VAL A 7 -16.18 -19.58 -3.12
C VAL A 7 -16.01 -18.68 -1.89
N THR A 8 -16.35 -19.20 -0.72
CA THR A 8 -16.23 -18.49 0.56
C THR A 8 -14.86 -18.74 1.19
N THR A 9 -14.34 -17.77 1.93
CA THR A 9 -13.12 -17.89 2.73
C THR A 9 -13.36 -17.54 4.20
N ASN A 10 -12.56 -18.10 5.10
CA ASN A 10 -12.47 -17.71 6.51
C ASN A 10 -11.28 -16.78 6.78
N ASP A 11 -10.55 -16.38 5.74
CA ASP A 11 -9.46 -15.42 5.86
C ASP A 11 -9.97 -14.11 6.47
N PRO A 12 -9.13 -13.39 7.23
CA PRO A 12 -9.51 -12.10 7.74
C PRO A 12 -9.91 -11.15 6.61
N VAL A 13 -10.82 -10.24 6.93
CA VAL A 13 -11.22 -9.17 6.01
C VAL A 13 -9.96 -8.40 5.58
N ALA A 14 -9.87 -8.07 4.29
CA ALA A 14 -8.77 -7.27 3.77
C ALA A 14 -8.63 -5.97 4.57
N PRO A 15 -7.41 -5.46 4.81
CA PRO A 15 -7.20 -4.25 5.58
C PRO A 15 -8.04 -3.06 5.05
N ASP A 16 -8.57 -2.24 5.97
CA ASP A 16 -9.37 -1.06 5.64
C ASP A 16 -8.66 -0.10 4.69
N THR A 17 -7.33 -0.05 4.74
CA THR A 17 -6.49 0.75 3.85
C THR A 17 -6.68 0.35 2.39
N ILE A 18 -6.86 -0.94 2.10
CA ILE A 18 -7.10 -1.48 0.75
C ILE A 18 -8.58 -1.36 0.39
N LEU A 19 -9.50 -1.67 1.31
CA LEU A 19 -10.94 -1.61 1.05
C LEU A 19 -11.44 -0.19 0.79
N ASN A 20 -10.89 0.79 1.51
CA ASN A 20 -11.25 2.21 1.37
C ASN A 20 -10.30 2.97 0.44
N SER A 21 -9.45 2.25 -0.31
CA SER A 21 -8.57 2.87 -1.29
C SER A 21 -9.36 3.52 -2.42
N ILE A 22 -8.99 4.75 -2.77
CA ILE A 22 -9.59 5.53 -3.85
C ILE A 22 -8.60 5.61 -5.01
N PHE A 23 -8.96 5.05 -6.16
CA PHE A 23 -8.13 5.15 -7.37
C PHE A 23 -8.53 6.37 -8.19
N CYS A 24 -7.56 7.20 -8.56
CA CYS A 24 -7.82 8.36 -9.41
C CYS A 24 -8.04 7.91 -10.86
N ARG A 25 -8.79 8.73 -11.59
CA ARG A 25 -8.98 8.60 -13.05
C ARG A 25 -8.29 9.73 -13.80
N CYS A 26 -7.14 10.17 -13.29
CA CYS A 26 -6.38 11.27 -13.90
C CYS A 26 -5.88 10.85 -15.27
N THR A 27 -6.31 11.53 -16.33
CA THR A 27 -5.91 11.24 -17.72
C THR A 27 -4.61 11.94 -18.13
N THR A 28 -4.24 13.02 -17.44
CA THR A 28 -3.04 13.82 -17.74
C THR A 28 -2.28 14.17 -16.45
N GLY A 29 -1.51 13.21 -15.95
CA GLY A 29 -0.66 13.38 -14.75
C GLY A 29 -1.44 13.62 -13.44
N CYS A 30 -0.76 13.41 -12.31
CA CYS A 30 -1.36 13.58 -10.98
C CYS A 30 -1.08 14.99 -10.41
N GLY A 31 -1.90 15.98 -10.76
CA GLY A 31 -1.80 17.34 -10.20
C GLY A 31 -2.49 17.51 -8.83
N ARG A 32 -2.71 18.77 -8.42
CA ARG A 32 -3.44 19.15 -7.17
C ARG A 32 -4.88 18.63 -7.10
N ARG A 33 -5.48 18.29 -8.25
CA ARG A 33 -6.85 17.76 -8.35
C ARG A 33 -6.93 16.24 -8.24
N CYS A 34 -5.79 15.53 -8.18
CA CYS A 34 -5.76 14.07 -8.07
C CYS A 34 -6.40 13.60 -6.76
N GLY A 35 -7.36 12.67 -6.86
CA GLY A 35 -8.04 12.06 -5.70
C GLY A 35 -7.10 11.30 -4.78
N CYS A 36 -6.20 10.47 -5.34
CA CYS A 36 -5.20 9.72 -4.55
C CYS A 36 -4.32 10.66 -3.73
N ARG A 37 -3.85 11.76 -4.34
CA ARG A 37 -3.03 12.77 -3.67
C ARG A 37 -3.80 13.42 -2.51
N LYS A 38 -5.05 13.82 -2.74
CA LYS A 38 -5.87 14.46 -1.69
C LYS A 38 -6.12 13.54 -0.49
N ALA A 39 -6.20 12.25 -0.73
CA ALA A 39 -6.37 11.24 0.31
C ALA A 39 -5.05 10.73 0.90
N GLY A 40 -3.90 11.27 0.50
CA GLY A 40 -2.59 10.88 1.03
C GLY A 40 -2.19 9.44 0.74
N MET A 41 -2.85 8.78 -0.22
CA MET A 41 -2.58 7.36 -0.49
C MET A 41 -1.30 7.15 -1.29
N GLN A 42 -0.60 6.07 -0.93
CA GLN A 42 0.52 5.52 -1.68
C GLN A 42 0.08 5.08 -3.10
N TYR A 43 1.02 5.11 -4.03
CA TYR A 43 0.75 4.82 -5.44
C TYR A 43 0.38 3.33 -5.63
N SER A 44 -0.56 3.07 -6.56
CA SER A 44 -0.94 1.71 -6.96
C SER A 44 -1.04 1.62 -8.49
N SER A 45 -0.73 0.45 -9.04
CA SER A 45 -0.91 0.16 -10.47
C SER A 45 -2.39 0.10 -10.89
N ALA A 46 -3.32 -0.03 -9.94
CA ALA A 46 -4.77 0.00 -10.19
C ALA A 46 -5.29 1.37 -10.65
N CYS A 47 -4.42 2.39 -10.62
CA CYS A 47 -4.76 3.76 -10.89
C CYS A 47 -4.80 4.00 -12.42
N GLY A 48 -6.01 4.24 -12.95
CA GLY A 48 -6.38 3.84 -14.32
C GLY A 48 -5.50 4.35 -15.46
N THR A 49 -5.03 5.60 -15.43
CA THR A 49 -4.18 6.17 -16.50
C THR A 49 -2.84 6.67 -15.98
N CYS A 50 -2.64 6.70 -14.66
CA CYS A 50 -1.34 7.05 -14.11
C CYS A 50 -0.36 5.88 -14.20
N HIS A 51 -0.80 4.63 -14.24
CA HIS A 51 0.08 3.45 -14.47
C HIS A 51 1.34 3.47 -13.57
N GLY A 52 1.24 3.99 -12.34
CA GLY A 52 2.38 4.15 -11.42
C GLY A 52 3.20 5.45 -11.55
N ILE A 53 2.96 6.32 -12.53
CA ILE A 53 3.67 7.60 -12.75
C ILE A 53 3.05 8.76 -11.95
N CYS A 54 2.36 8.46 -10.84
CA CYS A 54 1.75 9.48 -10.00
C CYS A 54 2.83 10.08 -9.09
N THR A 55 3.32 11.27 -9.41
CA THR A 55 4.54 11.90 -8.81
C THR A 55 4.45 12.32 -7.34
N ASN A 56 3.46 11.87 -6.55
CA ASN A 56 3.14 12.53 -5.26
C ASN A 56 2.65 11.58 -4.16
N GLY A 57 3.23 10.39 -4.05
CA GLY A 57 3.14 9.65 -2.79
C GLY A 57 3.67 10.51 -1.64
N ALA A 58 3.13 10.31 -0.43
CA ALA A 58 3.74 10.87 0.77
C ALA A 58 5.23 10.46 0.81
N PRO A 59 6.12 11.31 1.36
CA PRO A 59 7.50 10.89 1.63
C PRO A 59 7.44 9.56 2.38
N LEU A 60 8.20 8.56 1.92
CA LEU A 60 8.42 7.37 2.73
C LEU A 60 9.11 7.88 3.99
N GLU A 61 8.45 7.78 5.14
CA GLU A 61 9.15 7.93 6.40
C GLU A 61 10.18 6.81 6.41
N GLU A 62 11.46 7.16 6.41
CA GLU A 62 12.54 6.18 6.56
C GLU A 62 12.41 5.63 7.98
N GLU A 63 11.77 4.46 8.13
CA GLU A 63 11.82 3.75 9.40
C GLU A 63 13.28 3.36 9.66
N GLU A 64 13.93 4.11 10.56
CA GLU A 64 15.27 3.82 11.06
C GLU A 64 15.19 2.54 11.89
N PHE A 65 15.54 1.41 11.27
CA PHE A 65 15.67 0.13 11.97
C PHE A 65 16.89 0.23 12.90
N GLU A 66 16.64 0.51 14.19
CA GLU A 66 17.62 0.32 15.24
C GLU A 66 17.99 -1.16 15.31
N LEU A 67 19.16 -1.50 14.78
CA LEU A 67 19.68 -2.87 14.79
C LEU A 67 20.31 -3.11 16.16
N ASP A 68 19.50 -3.53 17.14
CA ASP A 68 19.97 -3.86 18.48
C ASP A 68 21.00 -4.99 18.41
N ARG A 69 22.29 -4.62 18.49
CA ARG A 69 23.42 -5.54 18.66
C ARG A 69 23.55 -5.86 20.14
N GLU A 70 22.84 -6.88 20.61
CA GLU A 70 23.15 -7.50 21.89
C GLU A 70 24.34 -8.46 21.71
N VAL A 71 25.52 -8.00 22.16
CA VAL A 71 26.68 -8.85 22.41
C VAL A 71 26.44 -9.53 23.75
N GLU A 72 26.05 -10.80 23.74
CA GLU A 72 26.19 -11.63 24.94
C GLU A 72 27.50 -12.41 24.87
N GLU A 73 28.52 -11.84 25.51
CA GLU A 73 29.60 -12.63 26.09
C GLU A 73 28.99 -13.63 27.09
N SER A 74 29.19 -14.92 26.83
CA SER A 74 29.15 -15.93 27.89
C SER A 74 30.41 -16.75 27.79
N ASN A 75 31.35 -16.38 28.66
CA ASN A 75 32.54 -17.16 28.98
C ASN A 75 32.13 -18.43 29.77
N GLU A 76 32.93 -19.47 29.55
CA GLU A 76 33.22 -20.59 30.47
C GLU A 76 32.21 -21.76 30.51
N ILE A 77 32.58 -22.87 29.84
CA ILE A 77 33.11 -24.12 30.44
C ILE A 77 34.09 -24.75 29.44
#